data_AF-A0A3E4ZAC5-F1
#
_entry.id   AF-A0A3E4ZAC5-F1
#
_cell.length_a   1.000
_cell.length_b   1.000
_cell.length_c   1.000
_cell.angle_alpha   90.00
_cell.angle_beta   90.00
_cell.angle_gamma   90.00
#
_symmetry.space_group_name_H-M   'P 1'
#
loop_
_entity.id
_entity.type
_entity.pdbx_description
1 polymer ?
#
loop_
_entity_poly.entity_id
_entity_poly.type
_entity_poly.pdbx_seq_one_letter_code
_entity_poly.pdbx_strand_id
1 'polypeptide(L)'
;MNRVIITFLFFIGIAVSSCTTSKSVVSQNADLSKYEYASIINNDTYHIPAQLMEYEIQLFDAVEGSRLTLVSDMRINELTATQQSKLLMVKYGVDILEEESIVTVNFIDFLTGRPIASCRGAYSTLGLSVSADIRGAIKRVAKQIEATFPK
;
A
#
# COMPACT_ATOMS: atom_id res chain seq x y z
N MET A 1 35.42 -13.87 -27.53
CA MET A 1 34.87 -12.76 -26.72
C MET A 1 33.33 -12.67 -26.75
N ASN A 2 32.63 -13.08 -27.82
CA ASN A 2 31.16 -13.04 -27.89
C ASN A 2 30.41 -14.04 -27.00
N ARG A 3 30.93 -15.27 -26.79
CA ARG A 3 30.20 -16.31 -26.05
C ARG A 3 29.97 -15.94 -24.58
N VAL A 4 30.96 -15.35 -23.92
CA VAL A 4 30.88 -14.93 -22.51
C VAL A 4 29.91 -13.76 -22.32
N ILE A 5 29.92 -12.79 -23.25
CA ILE A 5 28.99 -11.65 -23.22
C ILE A 5 27.54 -12.12 -23.42
N ILE A 6 27.30 -13.07 -24.33
CA ILE A 6 25.97 -13.63 -24.57
C ILE A 6 25.47 -14.42 -23.33
N THR A 7 26.33 -15.22 -22.70
CA THR A 7 25.97 -15.94 -21.46
C THR A 7 25.68 -14.97 -20.31
N PHE A 8 26.45 -13.90 -20.18
CA PHE A 8 26.23 -12.87 -19.16
C PHE A 8 24.89 -12.12 -19.36
N LEU A 9 24.56 -11.78 -20.61
CA LEU A 9 23.27 -11.18 -20.96
C LEU A 9 22.09 -12.13 -20.71
N PHE A 10 22.27 -13.44 -20.91
CA PHE A 10 21.25 -14.45 -20.61
C PHE A 10 20.97 -14.57 -19.10
N PHE A 11 22.01 -14.49 -18.26
CA PHE A 11 21.86 -14.44 -16.80
C PHE A 11 21.15 -13.17 -16.32
N ILE A 12 21.43 -12.00 -16.94
CA ILE A 12 20.69 -10.76 -16.68
C ILE A 12 19.21 -10.90 -17.08
N GLY A 13 18.94 -11.54 -18.22
CA GLY A 13 17.58 -11.77 -18.73
C GLY A 13 16.71 -12.67 -17.85
N ILE A 14 17.31 -13.66 -17.16
CA ILE A 14 16.58 -14.52 -16.20
C ILE A 14 16.35 -13.77 -14.88
N ALA A 15 17.29 -12.94 -14.43
CA ALA A 15 17.16 -12.16 -13.19
C ALA A 15 16.01 -11.12 -13.24
N VAL A 16 15.60 -10.66 -14.42
CA VAL A 16 14.47 -9.72 -14.59
C VAL A 16 13.09 -10.41 -14.71
N SER A 17 13.03 -11.75 -14.63
CA SER A 17 11.78 -12.52 -14.80
C SER A 17 11.02 -12.82 -13.51
N SER A 18 11.53 -12.41 -12.33
CA SER A 18 10.74 -12.37 -11.10
C SER A 18 9.69 -11.26 -11.20
N CYS A 19 8.57 -11.59 -11.84
CA CYS A 19 7.36 -10.78 -11.86
C CYS A 19 6.71 -10.77 -10.48
N THR A 20 7.30 -10.04 -9.54
CA THR A 20 6.62 -9.65 -8.30
C THR A 20 5.42 -8.78 -8.69
N THR A 21 4.21 -9.36 -8.65
CA THR A 21 2.99 -8.74 -9.18
C THR A 21 2.38 -7.80 -8.14
N SER A 22 2.44 -6.51 -8.45
CA SER A 22 1.76 -5.46 -7.67
C SER A 22 0.50 -5.03 -8.40
N LYS A 23 -0.66 -5.11 -7.76
CA LYS A 23 -1.94 -4.72 -8.36
C LYS A 23 -2.89 -4.19 -7.30
N SER A 24 -3.64 -3.15 -7.63
CA SER A 24 -4.80 -2.72 -6.84
C SER A 24 -6.07 -3.44 -7.29
N VAL A 25 -6.95 -3.69 -6.33
CA VAL A 25 -8.27 -4.28 -6.55
C VAL A 25 -9.29 -3.29 -6.01
N VAL A 26 -10.23 -2.88 -6.87
CA VAL A 26 -11.39 -2.05 -6.50
C VAL A 26 -12.63 -2.93 -6.53
N SER A 27 -13.49 -2.77 -5.53
CA SER A 27 -14.74 -3.47 -5.45
C SER A 27 -15.66 -3.09 -6.62
N GLN A 28 -16.23 -4.08 -7.31
CA GLN A 28 -16.97 -3.87 -8.57
C GLN A 28 -18.10 -2.84 -8.50
N ASN A 29 -18.76 -2.74 -7.34
CA ASN A 29 -19.91 -1.85 -7.13
C ASN A 29 -19.56 -0.62 -6.30
N ALA A 30 -18.27 -0.36 -6.06
CA ALA A 30 -17.87 0.82 -5.30
C ALA A 30 -17.80 2.05 -6.21
N ASP A 31 -18.52 3.10 -5.83
CA ASP A 31 -18.27 4.44 -6.33
C ASP A 31 -17.16 5.08 -5.50
N LEU A 32 -15.95 5.14 -6.06
CA LEU A 32 -14.82 5.75 -5.37
C LEU A 32 -15.02 7.25 -5.16
N SER A 33 -15.69 7.95 -6.10
CA SER A 33 -15.85 9.41 -6.07
C SER A 33 -16.60 9.91 -4.83
N LYS A 34 -17.48 9.07 -4.27
CA LYS A 34 -18.20 9.29 -3.01
C LYS A 34 -17.27 9.59 -1.82
N TYR A 35 -16.11 8.93 -1.77
CA TYR A 35 -15.24 8.99 -0.60
C TYR A 35 -14.36 10.23 -0.63
N GLU A 36 -14.41 11.03 0.43
CA GLU A 36 -13.67 12.30 0.57
C GLU A 36 -12.65 12.24 1.71
N TYR A 37 -12.89 11.38 2.69
CA TYR A 37 -12.10 11.32 3.92
C TYR A 37 -11.48 9.93 4.06
N ALA A 38 -10.31 9.90 4.68
CA ALA A 38 -9.66 8.66 5.11
C ALA A 38 -9.20 8.80 6.57
N SER A 39 -9.35 7.74 7.35
CA SER A 39 -8.75 7.64 8.68
C SER A 39 -7.93 6.37 8.74
N ILE A 40 -6.65 6.52 9.07
CA ILE A 40 -5.77 5.39 9.35
C ILE A 40 -6.14 4.90 10.74
N ILE A 41 -6.67 3.69 10.84
CA ILE A 41 -7.12 3.14 12.11
C ILE A 41 -5.94 2.42 12.75
N ASN A 42 -5.39 3.00 13.82
CA ASN A 42 -4.39 2.32 14.63
C ASN A 42 -5.10 1.36 15.58
N ASN A 43 -5.21 0.09 15.19
CA ASN A 43 -5.64 -0.94 16.12
C ASN A 43 -4.37 -1.53 16.73
N ASP A 44 -4.24 -1.46 18.06
CA ASP A 44 -3.12 -1.94 18.90
C ASP A 44 -2.65 -3.38 18.62
N THR A 45 -3.36 -4.10 17.74
CA THR A 45 -2.98 -5.41 17.18
C THR A 45 -1.78 -5.33 16.22
N TYR A 46 -1.48 -4.16 15.64
CA TYR A 46 -0.32 -3.96 14.77
C TYR A 46 0.78 -3.19 15.51
N HIS A 47 1.49 -3.90 16.39
CA HIS A 47 2.72 -3.37 16.98
C HIS A 47 3.80 -3.36 15.88
N ILE A 48 3.83 -2.30 15.09
CA ILE A 48 4.92 -2.03 14.15
C ILE A 48 6.13 -1.65 15.03
N PRO A 49 7.18 -2.49 15.13
CA PRO A 49 8.33 -2.18 15.96
C PRO A 49 8.89 -0.80 15.65
N ALA A 50 9.41 -0.08 16.66
CA ALA A 50 9.89 1.30 16.52
C ALA A 50 10.87 1.54 15.35
N GLN A 51 11.53 0.48 14.88
CA GLN A 51 12.41 0.44 13.70
C GLN A 51 11.68 0.62 12.36
N LEU A 52 10.35 0.57 12.35
CA LEU A 52 9.49 0.65 11.16
C LEU A 52 8.61 1.91 11.17
N MET A 53 8.80 2.82 12.13
CA MET A 53 8.12 4.13 12.18
C MET A 53 8.33 4.93 10.88
N GLU A 54 9.51 4.81 10.27
CA GLU A 54 9.80 5.40 8.95
C GLU A 54 8.81 4.91 7.88
N TYR A 55 8.42 3.63 7.91
CA TYR A 55 7.50 3.05 6.94
C TYR A 55 6.06 3.43 7.19
N GLU A 56 5.68 3.61 8.45
CA GLU A 56 4.38 4.16 8.81
C GLU A 56 4.23 5.60 8.31
N ILE A 57 5.26 6.44 8.47
CA ILE A 57 5.30 7.79 7.89
C ILE A 57 5.14 7.72 6.37
N GLN A 58 5.90 6.86 5.67
CA GLN A 58 5.78 6.75 4.22
C GLN A 58 4.40 6.26 3.75
N LEU A 59 3.74 5.38 4.51
CA LEU A 59 2.39 4.91 4.22
C LEU A 59 1.33 5.96 4.53
N PHE A 60 1.55 6.77 5.56
CA PHE A 60 0.73 7.95 5.86
C PHE A 60 0.82 8.96 4.72
N ASP A 61 2.04 9.34 4.33
CA ASP A 61 2.33 10.26 3.22
C ASP A 61 1.74 9.75 1.90
N ALA A 62 1.74 8.43 1.68
CA ALA A 62 1.14 7.83 0.49
C ALA A 62 -0.38 8.04 0.42
N VAL A 63 -1.07 8.02 1.56
CA VAL A 63 -2.52 8.31 1.62
C VAL A 63 -2.76 9.82 1.52
N GLU A 64 -1.95 10.64 2.19
CA GLU A 64 -2.01 12.11 2.10
C GLU A 64 -1.72 12.62 0.67
N GLY A 65 -0.90 11.89 -0.08
CA GLY A 65 -0.61 12.15 -1.48
C GLY A 65 -1.81 11.94 -2.42
N SER A 66 -2.90 11.35 -1.95
CA SER A 66 -4.15 11.15 -2.72
C SER A 66 -5.08 12.37 -2.64
N ARG A 67 -6.30 12.26 -3.20
CA ARG A 67 -7.37 13.26 -2.97
C ARG A 67 -8.09 13.16 -1.63
N LEU A 68 -7.82 12.11 -0.84
CA LEU A 68 -8.54 11.88 0.41
C LEU A 68 -8.01 12.82 1.49
N THR A 69 -8.93 13.47 2.20
CA THR A 69 -8.58 14.28 3.38
C THR A 69 -8.38 13.37 4.59
N LEU A 70 -7.20 13.40 5.17
CA LEU A 70 -6.90 12.61 6.37
C LEU A 70 -7.61 13.19 7.60
N VAL A 71 -8.29 12.30 8.32
CA VAL A 71 -8.94 12.56 9.60
C VAL A 71 -8.28 11.66 10.64
N SER A 72 -7.90 12.22 11.78
CA SER A 72 -7.40 11.41 12.91
C SER A 72 -8.51 10.49 13.42
N ASP A 73 -8.14 9.25 13.71
CA ASP A 73 -8.98 8.24 14.34
C ASP A 73 -9.67 8.74 15.61
N MET A 74 -8.96 9.50 16.45
CA MET A 74 -9.49 10.13 17.67
C MET A 74 -10.64 11.10 17.41
N ARG A 75 -10.73 11.65 16.19
CA ARG A 75 -11.69 12.69 15.80
C ARG A 75 -12.80 12.18 14.88
N ILE A 76 -12.84 10.89 14.56
CA ILE A 76 -13.91 10.31 13.73
C ILE A 76 -15.31 10.60 14.33
N ASN A 77 -15.42 10.58 15.66
CA ASN A 77 -16.68 10.84 16.37
C ASN A 77 -17.12 12.32 16.31
N GLU A 78 -16.24 13.23 15.89
CA GLU A 78 -16.56 14.64 15.66
C GLU A 78 -17.15 14.89 14.26
N LEU A 79 -17.06 13.91 13.36
CA LEU A 79 -17.61 14.01 12.01
C LEU A 79 -19.13 13.92 12.02
N THR A 80 -19.78 14.71 11.17
CA THR A 80 -21.22 14.57 10.91
C THR A 80 -21.53 13.21 10.27
N ALA A 81 -22.77 12.74 10.39
CA ALA A 81 -23.21 11.50 9.73
C ALA A 81 -22.96 11.51 8.20
N THR A 82 -23.11 12.68 7.57
CA THR A 82 -22.82 12.84 6.14
C THR A 82 -21.32 12.66 5.86
N GLN A 83 -20.44 13.23 6.67
CA GLN A 83 -18.99 13.05 6.52
C GLN A 83 -18.56 11.61 6.80
N GLN A 84 -19.10 10.98 7.85
CA GLN A 84 -18.86 9.57 8.16
C GLN A 84 -19.29 8.63 7.01
N SER A 85 -20.37 8.95 6.29
CA SER A 85 -20.78 8.17 5.12
C SER A 85 -19.81 8.24 3.94
N LYS A 86 -18.92 9.24 3.92
CA LYS A 86 -17.87 9.45 2.92
C LYS A 86 -16.47 9.06 3.43
N LEU A 87 -16.38 8.46 4.62
CA LEU A 87 -15.13 8.10 5.27
C LEU A 87 -14.69 6.68 4.90
N LEU A 88 -13.41 6.53 4.57
CA LEU A 88 -12.72 5.25 4.48
C LEU A 88 -11.86 5.02 5.73
N MET A 89 -11.98 3.84 6.32
CA MET A 89 -10.99 3.31 7.24
C MET A 89 -9.84 2.73 6.43
N VAL A 90 -8.62 3.13 6.76
CA VAL A 90 -7.40 2.64 6.11
C VAL A 90 -6.68 1.69 7.06
N LYS A 91 -6.34 0.51 6.54
CA LYS A 91 -5.57 -0.51 7.27
C LYS A 91 -4.36 -0.97 6.47
N TYR A 92 -3.22 -1.01 7.13
CA TYR A 92 -1.98 -1.48 6.54
C TYR A 92 -1.72 -2.95 6.88
N GLY A 93 -1.02 -3.64 5.99
CA GLY A 93 -0.50 -4.99 6.21
C GLY A 93 0.89 -5.09 5.59
N VAL A 94 1.81 -5.74 6.28
CA VAL A 94 3.18 -5.97 5.82
C VAL A 94 3.49 -7.45 6.00
N ASP A 95 3.75 -8.14 4.90
CA ASP A 95 4.20 -9.53 4.89
C ASP A 95 5.65 -9.57 4.41
N ILE A 96 6.55 -10.08 5.24
CA ILE A 96 7.97 -10.27 4.90
C ILE A 96 8.17 -11.75 4.60
N LEU A 97 8.50 -12.05 3.34
CA LEU A 97 8.85 -13.39 2.87
C LEU A 97 10.37 -13.49 2.70
N GLU A 98 10.86 -14.72 2.45
CA GLU A 98 12.30 -14.98 2.30
C GLU A 98 12.95 -14.16 1.17
N GLU A 99 12.24 -14.00 0.05
CA GLU A 99 12.78 -13.34 -1.14
C GLU A 99 12.11 -12.00 -1.48
N GLU A 100 10.98 -11.66 -0.86
CA GLU A 100 10.24 -10.44 -1.16
C GLU A 100 9.51 -9.86 0.06
N SER A 101 9.21 -8.57 0.01
CA SER A 101 8.30 -7.92 0.95
C SER A 101 7.05 -7.45 0.23
N ILE A 102 5.91 -7.64 0.88
CA ILE A 102 4.60 -7.26 0.39
C ILE A 102 3.99 -6.27 1.37
N VAL A 103 3.52 -5.15 0.85
CA VAL A 103 2.78 -4.13 1.60
C VAL A 103 1.40 -4.00 0.98
N THR A 104 0.38 -4.03 1.83
CA THR A 104 -1.02 -3.91 1.43
C THR A 104 -1.67 -2.77 2.18
N VAL A 105 -2.42 -1.93 1.47
CA VAL A 105 -3.22 -0.85 2.05
C VAL A 105 -4.67 -1.06 1.65
N ASN A 106 -5.50 -1.36 2.64
CA ASN A 106 -6.91 -1.64 2.47
C ASN A 106 -7.73 -0.40 2.84
N PHE A 107 -8.68 -0.06 1.98
CA PHE A 107 -9.65 1.00 2.15
C PHE A 107 -11.02 0.38 2.37
N ILE A 108 -11.61 0.65 3.52
CA ILE A 108 -12.82 0.00 4.01
C ILE A 108 -13.86 1.08 4.27
N ASP A 109 -15.08 0.91 3.76
CA ASP A 109 -16.18 1.83 4.03
C ASP A 109 -16.47 1.87 5.54
N PHE A 110 -16.47 3.07 6.13
CA PHE A 110 -16.57 3.24 7.58
C PHE A 110 -17.89 2.70 8.15
N LEU A 111 -19.01 2.95 7.48
CA LEU A 111 -20.33 2.58 7.99
C LEU A 111 -20.64 1.10 7.84
N THR A 112 -20.25 0.51 6.71
CA THR A 112 -20.60 -0.88 6.37
C THR A 112 -19.52 -1.89 6.71
N GLY A 113 -18.29 -1.44 6.97
CA GLY A 113 -17.13 -2.32 7.13
C GLY A 113 -16.73 -3.05 5.85
N ARG A 114 -17.30 -2.68 4.69
CA ARG A 114 -17.05 -3.34 3.40
C ARG A 114 -15.70 -2.89 2.82
N PRO A 115 -14.80 -3.81 2.42
CA PRO A 115 -13.62 -3.45 1.66
C PRO A 115 -14.00 -2.84 0.30
N ILE A 116 -13.46 -1.65 0.03
CA ILE A 116 -13.75 -0.85 -1.17
C ILE A 116 -12.59 -0.92 -2.16
N ALA A 117 -11.36 -0.79 -1.66
CA ALA A 117 -10.16 -0.94 -2.46
C ALA A 117 -9.04 -1.59 -1.65
N SER A 118 -8.13 -2.28 -2.32
CA SER A 118 -6.91 -2.82 -1.75
C SER A 118 -5.76 -2.52 -2.70
N CYS A 119 -4.75 -1.79 -2.24
CA CYS A 119 -3.54 -1.51 -2.99
C CYS A 119 -2.42 -2.43 -2.48
N ARG A 120 -1.86 -3.26 -3.35
CA ARG A 120 -0.82 -4.24 -3.01
C ARG A 120 0.46 -3.94 -3.79
N GLY A 121 1.50 -3.54 -3.07
CA GLY A 121 2.86 -3.41 -3.60
C GLY A 121 3.70 -4.55 -3.09
N ALA A 122 4.39 -5.21 -3.99
CA ALA A 122 5.35 -6.25 -3.66
C ALA A 122 6.67 -5.92 -4.34
N TYR A 123 7.79 -6.17 -3.66
CA TYR A 123 9.13 -5.88 -4.17
C TYR A 123 10.14 -6.87 -3.63
N SER A 124 11.11 -7.21 -4.47
CA SER A 124 12.15 -8.20 -4.18
C SER A 124 13.52 -7.67 -4.60
N THR A 125 14.48 -7.79 -3.71
CA THR A 125 15.92 -7.76 -3.97
C THR A 125 16.51 -9.17 -3.92
N LEU A 126 15.65 -10.20 -4.05
CA LEU A 126 15.99 -11.62 -3.94
C LEU A 126 16.62 -11.95 -2.59
N GLY A 127 16.05 -11.42 -1.50
CA GLY A 127 16.52 -11.65 -0.13
C GLY A 127 17.79 -10.87 0.27
N LEU A 128 18.33 -10.01 -0.59
CA LEU A 128 19.55 -9.23 -0.28
C LEU A 128 19.31 -8.14 0.76
N SER A 129 18.13 -7.52 0.79
CA SER A 129 17.82 -6.46 1.74
C SER A 129 16.33 -6.30 2.00
N VAL A 130 15.88 -6.76 3.18
CA VAL A 130 14.50 -6.60 3.65
C VAL A 130 14.08 -5.13 3.70
N SER A 131 14.98 -4.22 4.10
CA SER A 131 14.64 -2.79 4.15
C SER A 131 14.47 -2.17 2.76
N ALA A 132 15.27 -2.60 1.78
CA ALA A 132 15.08 -2.19 0.39
C ALA A 132 13.77 -2.75 -0.18
N ASP A 133 13.42 -3.98 0.18
CA ASP A 133 12.20 -4.65 -0.27
C ASP A 133 10.96 -3.95 0.27
N ILE A 134 10.92 -3.64 1.57
CA ILE A 134 9.81 -2.91 2.17
C ILE A 134 9.65 -1.53 1.53
N ARG A 135 10.73 -0.74 1.41
CA ARG A 135 10.67 0.59 0.75
C ARG A 135 10.21 0.49 -0.71
N GLY A 136 10.69 -0.51 -1.44
CA GLY A 136 10.28 -0.77 -2.81
C GLY A 136 8.79 -1.12 -2.91
N ALA A 137 8.28 -1.92 -1.97
CA ALA A 137 6.87 -2.29 -1.88
C ALA A 137 5.99 -1.09 -1.54
N ILE A 138 6.38 -0.26 -0.55
CA ILE A 138 5.68 0.98 -0.18
C ILE A 138 5.61 1.94 -1.38
N LYS A 139 6.71 2.13 -2.10
CA LYS A 139 6.72 2.98 -3.31
C LYS A 139 5.73 2.49 -4.37
N ARG A 140 5.55 1.18 -4.52
CA ARG A 140 4.58 0.60 -5.45
C ARG A 140 3.14 0.77 -4.95
N VAL A 141 2.91 0.60 -3.65
CA VAL A 141 1.62 0.89 -3.01
C VAL A 141 1.24 2.36 -3.22
N ALA A 142 2.15 3.30 -2.95
CA ALA A 142 1.88 4.73 -3.08
C ALA A 142 1.38 5.11 -4.49
N LYS A 143 2.04 4.58 -5.52
CA LYS A 143 1.60 4.75 -6.92
C LYS A 143 0.20 4.19 -7.18
N GLN A 144 -0.15 3.07 -6.56
CA GLN A 144 -1.48 2.49 -6.71
C GLN A 144 -2.54 3.30 -5.96
N ILE A 145 -2.21 3.84 -4.79
CA ILE A 145 -3.12 4.72 -4.04
C ILE A 145 -3.40 5.98 -4.86
N GLU A 146 -2.36 6.62 -5.41
CA GLU A 146 -2.48 7.79 -6.30
C GLU A 146 -3.37 7.48 -7.52
N ALA A 147 -3.18 6.32 -8.15
CA ALA A 147 -4.01 5.91 -9.28
C ALA A 147 -5.46 5.56 -8.90
N THR A 148 -5.69 5.06 -7.68
CA THR A 148 -7.02 4.66 -7.19
C THR A 148 -7.82 5.87 -6.69
N PHE A 149 -7.14 6.84 -6.08
CA PHE A 149 -7.70 8.06 -5.52
C PHE A 149 -6.96 9.30 -6.04
N PRO A 150 -7.05 9.59 -7.34
CA PRO A 150 -6.30 10.69 -7.98
C PRO A 150 -6.76 12.05 -7.46
N LYS A 151 -5.83 13.02 -7.33
CA LYS A 151 -6.12 14.42 -6.97
C LYS A 151 -7.07 15.12 -7.94
#